data_AF-A0A2P8WH38-F1
#
_entry.id   AF-A0A2P8WH38-F1
#
_cell.length_a   1.000
_cell.length_b   1.000
_cell.length_c   1.000
_cell.angle_alpha   90.00
_cell.angle_beta   90.00
_cell.angle_gamma   90.00
#
_symmetry.space_group_name_H-M   'P 1'
#
loop_
_entity.id
_entity.type
_entity.pdbx_description
1 polymer ?
#
loop_
_entity_poly.entity_id
_entity_poly.type
_entity_poly.pdbx_seq_one_letter_code
_entity_poly.pdbx_strand_id
1 'polypeptide(L)' 'MQPTMPRISLFAEIPEELHEVLQEYLDTHPAWSQHRVFCAALSLFLMQNGASDRGINRIYLDSLFDYAT' A
#
# COMPACT_ATOMS: atom_id res chain seq x y z
N MET A 1 3.26 -27.24 -1.54
CA MET A 1 4.00 -26.06 -2.02
C MET A 1 3.00 -24.91 -2.07
N GLN A 2 3.17 -23.87 -1.25
CA GLN A 2 2.27 -22.72 -1.27
C GLN A 2 2.48 -21.94 -2.58
N PRO A 3 1.42 -21.44 -3.24
CA PRO A 3 1.58 -20.60 -4.43
C PRO A 3 2.20 -19.27 -4.00
N THR A 4 3.42 -18.99 -4.45
CA THR A 4 4.03 -17.66 -4.29
C THR A 4 3.28 -16.69 -5.20
N MET A 5 2.50 -15.76 -4.62
CA MET A 5 1.95 -14.65 -5.40
C MET A 5 3.12 -13.83 -5.95
N PRO A 6 3.19 -13.59 -7.27
CA PRO A 6 4.29 -12.81 -7.84
C PRO A 6 4.25 -11.39 -7.28
N ARG A 7 5.36 -10.96 -6.66
CA ARG A 7 5.56 -9.56 -6.24
C ARG A 7 6.35 -8.83 -7.32
N ILE A 8 5.88 -7.65 -7.70
CA ILE A 8 6.54 -6.78 -8.68
C ILE A 8 7.01 -5.53 -7.92
N SER A 9 8.28 -5.17 -8.07
CA SER A 9 8.82 -3.93 -7.50
C SER A 9 8.38 -2.73 -8.32
N LEU A 10 7.95 -1.67 -7.64
CA LEU A 10 7.60 -0.39 -8.26
C LEU A 10 8.73 0.61 -7.99
N PHE A 11 9.22 1.25 -9.04
CA PHE A 11 10.12 2.40 -8.94
C PHE A 11 9.36 3.64 -9.44
N ALA A 12 9.22 4.64 -8.58
CA ALA A 12 8.56 5.89 -8.90
C ALA A 12 9.25 7.02 -8.13
N GLU A 13 9.48 8.13 -8.81
CA GLU A 13 9.93 9.37 -8.18
C GLU A 13 8.70 10.08 -7.59
N ILE A 14 8.85 10.63 -6.38
CA ILE A 14 7.82 11.41 -5.70
C ILE A 14 8.38 12.78 -5.29
N PRO A 15 7.55 13.81 -5.17
CA PRO A 15 7.97 15.09 -4.61
C PRO A 15 8.56 14.94 -3.21
N GLU A 16 9.59 15.72 -2.90
CA GLU A 16 10.27 15.72 -1.60
C GLU A 16 9.31 15.98 -0.44
N GLU A 17 8.44 16.99 -0.58
CA GLU A 17 7.41 17.33 0.43
C GLU A 17 6.50 16.13 0.76
N LEU A 18 6.16 15.30 -0.22
CA LEU A 18 5.36 14.10 0.00
C LEU A 18 6.15 13.01 0.74
N HIS A 19 7.44 12.89 0.42
CA HIS A 19 8.34 11.97 1.11
C HIS A 19 8.53 12.38 2.58
N GLU A 20 8.71 13.66 2.88
CA GLU A 20 8.88 14.15 4.26
C GLU A 20 7.66 13.85 5.13
N VAL A 21 6.46 14.14 4.65
CA VAL A 21 5.21 13.84 5.36
C VAL A 21 5.02 12.32 5.55
N LEU A 22 5.41 11.52 4.55
CA LEU A 22 5.39 10.06 4.67
C LEU A 22 6.34 9.58 5.78
N GLN A 23 7.55 10.13 5.87
CA GLN A 23 8.50 9.75 6.92
C GLN A 23 7.96 10.11 8.32
N GLU A 24 7.45 11.32 8.51
CA GLU A 24 6.85 11.75 9.79
C GLU A 24 5.70 10.81 10.22
N TYR A 25 4.87 10.41 9.26
CA TYR A 25 3.80 9.44 9.53
C TYR A 25 4.35 8.09 9.98
N LEU A 26 5.38 7.57 9.32
CA LEU A 26 5.98 6.27 9.65
C LEU A 26 6.70 6.30 11.01
N ASP A 27 7.36 7.40 11.36
CA ASP A 27 8.05 7.58 12.65
C ASP A 27 7.09 7.49 13.84
N THR A 28 5.84 7.90 13.64
CA THR A 28 4.78 7.90 14.68
C THR A 28 3.91 6.63 14.65
N HIS A 29 4.01 5.81 13.61
CA HIS A 29 3.16 4.63 13.41
C HIS A 29 3.99 3.37 13.11
N PRO A 30 4.58 2.73 14.14
CA PRO A 30 5.56 1.64 13.96
C PRO A 30 5.00 0.36 13.32
N ALA A 31 3.68 0.21 13.27
CA ALA A 31 3.02 -0.89 12.56
C ALA A 31 2.96 -0.68 11.03
N TRP A 32 3.34 0.50 10.55
CA TRP A 32 3.30 0.83 9.14
C TRP A 32 4.69 0.77 8.51
N SER A 33 4.70 0.36 7.24
CA SER A 33 5.88 0.43 6.38
C SER A 33 5.55 1.26 5.15
N GLN A 34 6.58 1.82 4.52
CA GLN A 34 6.44 2.53 3.25
C GLN A 34 5.66 1.70 2.22
N HIS A 35 6.00 0.41 2.08
CA HIS A 35 5.28 -0.50 1.18
C HIS A 35 3.78 -0.59 1.51
N ARG A 36 3.44 -0.73 2.78
CA ARG A 36 2.05 -0.83 3.27
C ARG A 36 1.26 0.44 2.98
N VAL A 37 1.86 1.61 3.20
CA VAL A 37 1.23 2.91 2.87
C VAL A 37 0.99 3.01 1.37
N PHE A 38 1.97 2.68 0.54
CA PHE A 38 1.80 2.73 -0.92
C PHE A 38 0.74 1.75 -1.42
N CYS A 39 0.69 0.52 -0.90
CA CYS A 39 -0.36 -0.44 -1.24
C CYS A 39 -1.75 0.06 -0.83
N ALA A 40 -1.90 0.63 0.36
CA ALA A 40 -3.15 1.21 0.83
C ALA A 40 -3.59 2.41 -0.03
N ALA A 41 -2.68 3.35 -0.30
CA ALA A 41 -2.96 4.55 -1.08
C ALA A 41 -3.31 4.21 -2.54
N LEU A 42 -2.54 3.32 -3.17
CA LEU A 42 -2.76 2.92 -4.56
C LEU A 42 -4.08 2.15 -4.72
N SER A 43 -4.35 1.18 -3.84
CA SER A 43 -5.60 0.42 -3.89
C SER A 43 -6.82 1.32 -3.65
N LEU A 44 -6.76 2.21 -2.67
CA LEU A 44 -7.82 3.18 -2.39
C LEU A 44 -8.06 4.12 -3.59
N PHE A 45 -6.99 4.65 -4.18
CA PHE A 45 -7.09 5.50 -5.36
C PHE A 45 -7.78 4.78 -6.52
N LEU A 46 -7.41 3.53 -6.80
CA LEU A 46 -8.03 2.73 -7.86
C LEU A 46 -9.51 2.45 -7.56
N MET A 47 -9.87 2.11 -6.31
CA MET A 47 -11.26 1.88 -5.89
C MET A 47 -12.13 3.12 -6.12
N GLN A 48 -11.64 4.29 -5.70
CA GLN A 48 -12.34 5.56 -5.86
C GLN A 48 -12.53 5.94 -7.34
N ASN A 49 -11.64 5.48 -8.23
CA ASN A 49 -11.69 5.71 -9.67
C ASN A 49 -12.38 4.58 -10.46
N GLY A 50 -13.20 3.76 -9.80
CA GLY A 50 -14.07 2.79 -10.46
C GLY A 50 -13.45 1.41 -10.70
N ALA A 51 -12.23 1.14 -10.21
CA ALA A 51 -11.67 -0.20 -10.22
C ALA A 51 -12.38 -1.07 -9.17
N SER A 52 -13.50 -1.68 -9.56
CA SER A 52 -14.36 -2.51 -8.70
C SER A 52 -13.89 -3.97 -8.60
N ASP A 53 -12.57 -4.19 -8.64
CA ASP A 53 -11.97 -5.52 -8.61
C ASP A 53 -11.84 -6.02 -7.16
N ARG A 54 -12.28 -7.26 -6.90
CA ARG A 54 -12.25 -7.86 -5.56
C ARG A 54 -10.83 -8.01 -5.01
N GLY A 55 -9.84 -8.22 -5.88
CA GLY A 55 -8.43 -8.27 -5.54
C GLY A 55 -7.91 -6.93 -5.05
N ILE A 56 -8.31 -5.81 -5.68
CA ILE A 56 -7.94 -4.47 -5.23
C ILE A 56 -8.53 -4.17 -3.84
N ASN A 57 -9.81 -4.47 -3.63
CA ASN A 57 -10.44 -4.33 -2.31
C ASN A 57 -9.72 -5.16 -1.24
N ARG A 58 -9.29 -6.38 -1.59
CA ARG A 58 -8.53 -7.22 -0.68
C ARG A 58 -7.17 -6.62 -0.34
N ILE A 59 -6.42 -6.15 -1.33
CA ILE A 59 -5.12 -5.49 -1.09
C ILE A 59 -5.28 -4.29 -0.17
N TYR A 60 -6.35 -3.49 -0.36
CA TYR A 60 -6.66 -2.36 0.53
C TYR A 60 -6.87 -2.82 1.98
N LEU A 61 -7.74 -3.81 2.20
CA LEU A 61 -8.04 -4.33 3.53
C LEU A 61 -6.82 -5.01 4.18
N ASP A 62 -6.09 -5.82 3.42
CA ASP A 62 -4.86 -6.49 3.89
C ASP A 62 -3.82 -5.43 4.29
N SER A 63 -3.72 -4.34 3.52
CA SER A 63 -2.85 -3.20 3.85
C SER A 63 -3.31 -2.45 5.09
N LEU A 64 -4.61 -2.30 5.36
CA LEU A 64 -5.09 -1.57 6.55
C LEU A 64 -5.01 -2.37 7.85
N PHE A 65 -5.20 -3.68 7.80
CA PHE A 65 -5.38 -4.49 9.00
C PHE A 65 -4.25 -5.50 9.25
N ASP A 66 -3.18 -5.44 8.44
CA ASP A 66 -2.02 -6.32 8.57
C ASP A 66 -2.42 -7.81 8.49
N TYR A 67 -3.47 -8.12 7.69
CA TYR A 67 -3.87 -9.51 7.40
C TYR A 67 -2.91 -10.19 6.40
N ALA A 68 -1.71 -9.64 6.21
CA ALA A 68 -0.65 -10.25 5.43
C ALA A 68 -0.10 -11.48 6.19
N THR A 69 -0.83 -12.60 6.11
CA THR A 69 -0.30 -13.95 6.35
C THR A 69 0.92 -14.25 5.50
#